data_AF-A0A6B2EHP3-F1
#
_entry.id   AF-A0A6B2EHP3-F1
#
_cell.length_a   1.000
_cell.length_b   1.000
_cell.length_c   1.000
_cell.angle_alpha   90.00
_cell.angle_beta   90.00
_cell.angle_gamma   90.00
#
_symmetry.space_group_name_H-M   'P 1'
#
loop_
_entity.id
_entity.type
_entity.pdbx_description
1 polymer ?
#
loop_
_entity_poly.entity_id
_entity_poly.type
_entity_poly.pdbx_seq_one_letter_code
_entity_poly.pdbx_strand_id
1 'polypeptide(L)'
;PFQATSCALCLLGGRGNYRSLDLAATIRHVREYHPSLKQTFVCSRCRKRYSTKHAALCHVPKCRGPGSPPGIGNLAFACEVCHTHYASQRGLSQHQRHAHPAVRNEIRAAQVAPAPPRAVPSPRRVTRPGVIGWTPEEMETLLELEVRFLAERRVAHAIHLSGELPQRSLKQIRDKRNTLTYKRRREAAW
;
A
#
# COMPACT_ATOMS: atom_id res chain seq x y z
N PRO A 1 -5.69 -31.06 15.16
CA PRO A 1 -6.08 -32.03 14.11
C PRO A 1 -6.14 -31.39 12.71
N PHE A 2 -5.15 -31.64 11.86
CA PHE A 2 -5.13 -31.17 10.46
C PHE A 2 -5.94 -32.15 9.60
N GLN A 3 -7.06 -31.70 9.03
CA GLN A 3 -7.81 -32.52 8.07
C GLN A 3 -7.07 -32.54 6.73
N ALA A 4 -6.46 -33.68 6.40
CA ALA A 4 -5.78 -33.85 5.12
C ALA A 4 -6.81 -33.86 3.98
N THR A 5 -6.68 -32.93 3.03
CA THR A 5 -7.55 -32.82 1.86
C THR A 5 -6.84 -33.40 0.63
N SER A 6 -7.43 -34.41 0.00
CA SER A 6 -6.92 -35.04 -1.22
C SER A 6 -7.49 -34.39 -2.49
N CYS A 7 -6.69 -34.31 -3.56
CA CYS A 7 -7.18 -33.86 -4.86
C CYS A 7 -7.86 -34.99 -5.62
N ALA A 8 -9.19 -34.93 -5.75
CA ALA A 8 -9.98 -35.93 -6.46
C ALA A 8 -9.59 -36.07 -7.94
N LEU A 9 -9.10 -35.01 -8.58
CA LEU A 9 -8.75 -35.02 -10.00
C LEU A 9 -7.41 -35.67 -10.29
N CYS A 10 -6.45 -35.58 -9.36
CA CYS A 10 -5.22 -36.36 -9.48
C CYS A 10 -5.48 -37.84 -9.20
N LEU A 11 -6.36 -38.13 -8.23
CA LEU A 11 -6.76 -39.49 -7.90
C LEU A 11 -7.47 -40.18 -9.08
N LEU A 12 -8.45 -39.50 -9.71
CA LEU A 12 -9.17 -40.03 -10.87
C LEU A 12 -8.32 -40.05 -12.15
N GLY A 13 -7.36 -39.14 -12.28
CA GLY A 13 -6.50 -39.03 -13.46
C GLY A 13 -5.24 -39.91 -13.44
N GLY A 14 -5.10 -40.82 -12.47
CA GLY A 14 -3.94 -41.71 -12.34
C GLY A 14 -2.61 -40.99 -12.04
N ARG A 15 -2.64 -39.70 -11.66
CA ARG A 15 -1.45 -38.87 -11.36
C ARG A 15 -1.01 -38.95 -9.89
N GLY A 16 -1.52 -39.93 -9.15
CA GLY A 16 -1.20 -40.17 -7.74
C GLY A 16 -2.16 -39.51 -6.75
N ASN A 17 -1.96 -39.83 -5.46
CA ASN A 17 -2.79 -39.36 -4.35
C ASN A 17 -2.21 -38.10 -3.72
N TYR A 18 -2.33 -36.96 -4.40
CA TYR A 18 -1.92 -35.67 -3.83
C TYR A 18 -2.78 -35.36 -2.59
N ARG A 19 -2.11 -35.13 -1.45
CA ARG A 19 -2.72 -34.74 -0.18
C ARG A 19 -2.09 -33.45 0.33
N SER A 20 -2.92 -32.53 0.80
CA SER A 20 -2.50 -31.26 1.41
C SER A 20 -3.05 -31.14 2.82
N LEU A 21 -2.26 -30.56 3.72
CA LEU A 21 -2.66 -30.32 5.12
C LEU A 21 -3.25 -28.93 5.33
N ASP A 22 -3.09 -28.02 4.37
CA ASP A 22 -3.61 -26.67 4.42
C ASP A 22 -4.24 -26.22 3.09
N LEU A 23 -5.10 -25.20 3.19
CA LEU A 23 -5.79 -24.63 2.04
C LEU A 23 -4.82 -23.94 1.05
N ALA A 24 -3.68 -23.43 1.54
CA ALA A 24 -2.72 -22.74 0.68
C ALA A 24 -2.04 -23.72 -0.29
N ALA A 25 -1.64 -24.89 0.18
CA ALA A 25 -1.09 -25.95 -0.67
C ALA A 25 -2.13 -26.46 -1.67
N THR A 26 -3.39 -26.64 -1.26
CA THR A 26 -4.47 -27.03 -2.20
C THR A 26 -4.66 -25.99 -3.32
N ILE A 27 -4.65 -24.70 -2.99
CA ILE A 27 -4.76 -23.62 -3.98
C ILE A 27 -3.59 -23.63 -4.95
N ARG A 28 -2.37 -23.77 -4.43
CA ARG A 28 -1.16 -23.82 -5.25
C ARG A 28 -1.19 -25.03 -6.20
N HIS A 29 -1.52 -26.21 -5.67
CA HIS A 29 -1.63 -27.43 -6.45
C HIS A 29 -2.61 -27.32 -7.62
N VAL A 30 -3.82 -26.81 -7.38
CA VAL A 30 -4.81 -26.67 -8.47
C VAL A 30 -4.32 -25.67 -9.52
N ARG A 31 -3.64 -24.58 -9.14
CA ARG A 31 -3.08 -23.63 -10.11
C ARG A 31 -1.99 -24.23 -10.99
N GLU A 32 -1.11 -25.04 -10.41
CA GLU A 32 0.03 -25.63 -11.10
C GLU A 32 -0.39 -26.83 -11.97
N TYR A 33 -1.25 -27.71 -11.44
CA TYR A 33 -1.57 -29.00 -12.08
C TYR A 33 -2.94 -29.05 -12.75
N HIS A 34 -3.82 -28.08 -12.47
CA HIS A 34 -5.17 -28.00 -13.04
C HIS A 34 -5.50 -26.57 -13.50
N PRO A 35 -4.71 -25.96 -14.40
CA PRO A 35 -4.87 -24.55 -14.80
C PRO A 35 -6.21 -24.25 -15.49
N SER A 36 -6.85 -25.26 -16.07
CA SER A 36 -8.18 -25.14 -16.67
C SER A 36 -9.31 -24.94 -15.65
N LEU A 37 -9.06 -25.18 -14.36
CA LEU A 37 -10.06 -25.08 -13.31
C LEU A 37 -10.04 -23.74 -12.59
N LYS A 38 -11.20 -23.10 -12.57
CA LYS A 38 -11.42 -21.88 -11.79
C LYS A 38 -11.85 -22.24 -10.38
N GLN A 39 -10.93 -22.09 -9.43
CA GLN A 39 -11.25 -22.23 -8.01
C GLN A 39 -12.21 -21.13 -7.56
N THR A 40 -13.30 -21.52 -6.91
CA THR A 40 -14.29 -20.60 -6.33
C THR A 40 -14.38 -20.83 -4.83
N PHE A 41 -14.32 -19.75 -4.06
CA PHE A 41 -14.47 -19.77 -2.60
C PHE A 41 -15.90 -19.40 -2.24
N VAL A 42 -16.53 -20.19 -1.37
CA VAL A 42 -17.93 -19.98 -0.97
C VAL A 42 -18.00 -19.76 0.54
N CYS A 43 -18.61 -18.66 0.96
CA CYS A 43 -18.84 -18.42 2.38
C CYS A 43 -19.87 -19.42 2.91
N SER A 44 -19.55 -20.16 3.97
CA SER A 44 -20.49 -21.10 4.60
C SER A 44 -21.72 -20.40 5.18
N ARG A 45 -21.56 -19.18 5.69
CA ARG A 45 -22.63 -18.41 6.36
C ARG A 45 -23.63 -17.78 5.38
N CYS A 46 -23.15 -17.10 4.34
CA CYS A 46 -24.03 -16.34 3.43
C CYS A 46 -24.07 -16.90 1.99
N ARG A 47 -23.33 -17.98 1.71
CA ARG A 47 -23.24 -18.63 0.39
C ARG A 47 -22.72 -17.74 -0.75
N LYS A 48 -22.22 -16.53 -0.46
CA LYS A 48 -21.55 -15.67 -1.45
C LYS A 48 -20.29 -16.35 -2.00
N ARG A 49 -20.11 -16.22 -3.32
CA ARG A 49 -19.01 -16.80 -4.09
C ARG A 49 -17.95 -15.74 -4.41
N TYR A 50 -16.69 -16.14 -4.33
CA TYR A 50 -15.52 -15.29 -4.58
C TYR A 50 -14.54 -16.02 -5.49
N SER A 51 -13.95 -15.30 -6.45
CA SER A 51 -12.93 -15.84 -7.36
C SER A 51 -11.53 -15.91 -6.73
N THR A 52 -11.29 -15.23 -5.61
CA THR A 52 -9.98 -15.18 -4.94
C THR A 52 -10.08 -15.44 -3.45
N LYS A 53 -9.04 -16.09 -2.89
CA LYS A 53 -8.91 -16.36 -1.45
C LYS A 53 -8.94 -15.07 -0.64
N HIS A 54 -8.23 -14.03 -1.09
CA HIS A 54 -8.17 -12.75 -0.39
C HIS A 54 -9.55 -12.09 -0.26
N ALA A 55 -10.34 -12.06 -1.34
CA ALA A 55 -11.69 -11.50 -1.29
C ALA A 55 -12.59 -12.26 -0.31
N ALA A 56 -12.51 -13.59 -0.30
CA ALA A 56 -13.25 -14.42 0.65
C ALA A 56 -12.83 -14.14 2.11
N LEU A 57 -11.52 -14.07 2.39
CA LEU A 57 -11.01 -13.78 3.74
C LEU A 57 -11.41 -12.38 4.24
N CYS A 58 -11.36 -11.37 3.38
CA CYS A 58 -11.82 -10.02 3.70
C CYS A 58 -13.33 -9.96 3.96
N HIS A 59 -14.09 -10.90 3.39
CA HIS A 59 -15.53 -10.99 3.58
C HIS A 59 -15.93 -11.68 4.89
N VAL A 60 -15.31 -12.80 5.26
CA VAL A 60 -15.67 -13.60 6.46
C VAL A 60 -15.94 -12.76 7.73
N PRO A 61 -15.08 -11.81 8.14
CA PRO A 61 -15.32 -11.02 9.34
C PRO A 61 -16.49 -10.02 9.20
N LYS A 62 -16.86 -9.65 7.98
CA LYS A 62 -17.96 -8.71 7.66
C LYS A 62 -19.27 -9.43 7.32
N CYS A 63 -19.28 -10.77 7.36
CA CYS A 63 -20.41 -11.57 6.93
C CYS A 63 -21.53 -11.55 7.97
N ARG A 64 -22.71 -11.07 7.57
CA ARG A 64 -23.92 -10.96 8.42
C ARG A 64 -24.83 -12.19 8.38
N GLY A 65 -24.43 -13.28 7.73
CA GLY A 65 -25.25 -14.50 7.59
C GLY A 65 -26.06 -14.58 6.29
N PRO A 66 -26.91 -15.61 6.15
CA PRO A 66 -27.72 -15.81 4.96
C PRO A 66 -28.80 -14.73 4.88
N GLY A 67 -28.91 -14.10 3.71
CA GLY A 67 -30.03 -13.21 3.42
C GLY A 67 -29.89 -11.76 3.88
N SER A 68 -28.70 -11.16 3.96
CA SER A 68 -28.66 -9.70 3.83
C SER A 68 -28.97 -9.38 2.36
N PRO A 69 -30.15 -8.83 2.01
CA PRO A 69 -30.33 -8.28 0.67
C PRO A 69 -29.27 -7.19 0.51
N PRO A 70 -28.74 -6.91 -0.68
CA PRO A 70 -28.23 -5.57 -0.94
C PRO A 70 -29.40 -4.64 -0.57
N GLY A 71 -29.22 -3.86 0.50
CA GLY A 71 -30.31 -3.13 1.14
C GLY A 71 -31.06 -2.28 0.13
N ILE A 72 -32.26 -2.73 -0.24
CA ILE A 72 -33.35 -1.87 -0.74
C ILE A 72 -33.91 -1.04 0.43
N GLY A 73 -33.53 -1.36 1.67
CA GLY A 73 -33.85 -0.56 2.84
C GLY A 73 -32.97 0.68 2.94
N ASN A 74 -33.57 1.84 2.66
CA ASN A 74 -33.09 3.20 2.88
C ASN A 74 -31.92 3.65 2.00
N LEU A 75 -32.21 3.89 0.71
CA LEU A 75 -31.38 4.75 -0.13
C LEU A 75 -31.52 6.23 0.28
N ALA A 76 -31.15 6.56 1.53
CA ALA A 76 -31.37 7.87 2.12
C ALA A 76 -30.46 8.98 1.55
N PHE A 77 -29.41 8.61 0.82
CA PHE A 77 -28.40 9.56 0.33
C PHE A 77 -28.51 9.72 -1.18
N ALA A 78 -29.05 10.84 -1.63
CA ALA A 78 -29.13 11.19 -3.05
C ALA A 78 -27.97 12.08 -3.47
N CYS A 79 -27.49 11.91 -4.71
CA CYS A 79 -26.61 12.88 -5.33
C CYS A 79 -27.41 14.11 -5.78
N GLU A 80 -26.99 15.31 -5.38
CA GLU A 80 -27.65 16.55 -5.79
C GLU A 80 -27.45 16.87 -7.28
N VAL A 81 -26.42 16.28 -7.92
CA VAL A 81 -26.07 16.56 -9.33
C VAL A 81 -26.83 15.65 -10.30
N CYS A 82 -26.93 14.36 -9.99
CA CYS A 82 -27.54 13.37 -10.89
C CYS A 82 -28.67 12.55 -10.25
N HIS A 83 -29.07 12.88 -9.02
CA HIS A 83 -30.17 12.26 -8.28
C HIS A 83 -30.09 10.73 -8.14
N THR A 84 -28.89 10.16 -8.30
CA THR A 84 -28.66 8.74 -8.01
C THR A 84 -28.65 8.52 -6.49
N HIS A 85 -29.32 7.46 -6.06
CA HIS A 85 -29.57 7.19 -4.65
C HIS A 85 -28.66 6.07 -4.13
N TYR A 86 -28.15 6.24 -2.91
CA TYR A 86 -27.19 5.34 -2.27
C TYR A 86 -27.64 4.97 -0.85
N ALA A 87 -27.38 3.71 -0.48
CA ALA A 87 -27.67 3.19 0.86
C ALA A 87 -26.73 3.73 1.96
N SER A 88 -25.69 4.50 1.60
CA SER A 88 -24.75 5.07 2.57
C SER A 88 -24.09 6.35 2.06
N GLN A 89 -23.76 7.25 2.99
CA GLN A 89 -22.99 8.46 2.70
C GLN A 89 -21.62 8.16 2.06
N ARG A 90 -20.99 7.03 2.41
CA ARG A 90 -19.74 6.59 1.79
C ARG A 90 -19.93 6.25 0.32
N GLY A 91 -21.03 5.58 -0.03
CA GLY A 91 -21.39 5.28 -1.42
C GLY A 91 -21.60 6.54 -2.24
N LEU A 92 -22.39 7.50 -1.71
CA LEU A 92 -22.58 8.80 -2.31
C LEU A 92 -21.25 9.56 -2.50
N SER A 93 -20.41 9.61 -1.46
CA SER A 93 -19.12 10.30 -1.53
C SER A 93 -18.22 9.67 -2.59
N GLN A 94 -18.18 8.35 -2.69
CA GLN A 94 -17.40 7.64 -3.71
C GLN A 94 -17.92 7.96 -5.12
N HIS A 95 -19.22 7.88 -5.33
CA HIS A 95 -19.85 8.27 -6.59
C HIS A 95 -19.48 9.71 -6.99
N GLN A 96 -19.61 10.68 -6.09
CA GLN A 96 -19.27 12.08 -6.37
C GLN A 96 -17.79 12.24 -6.77
N ARG A 97 -16.84 11.44 -6.25
CA ARG A 97 -15.43 11.54 -6.68
C ARG A 97 -15.20 11.06 -8.11
N HIS A 98 -15.96 10.07 -8.55
CA HIS A 98 -15.75 9.42 -9.83
C HIS A 98 -16.62 10.02 -10.94
N ALA A 99 -17.88 10.32 -10.65
CA ALA A 99 -18.84 10.87 -11.61
C ALA A 99 -18.85 12.40 -11.65
N HIS A 100 -18.54 13.07 -10.53
CA HIS A 100 -18.63 14.53 -10.42
C HIS A 100 -17.37 15.16 -9.77
N PRO A 101 -16.15 14.87 -10.28
CA PRO A 101 -14.92 15.33 -9.67
C PRO A 101 -14.80 16.86 -9.60
N ALA A 102 -15.24 17.57 -10.64
CA ALA A 102 -15.22 19.04 -10.70
C ALA A 102 -16.12 19.67 -9.63
N VAL A 103 -17.40 19.30 -9.61
CA VAL A 103 -18.38 19.79 -8.62
C VAL A 103 -17.92 19.48 -7.20
N ARG A 104 -17.38 18.29 -6.94
CA ARG A 104 -16.84 17.94 -5.63
C ARG A 104 -15.64 18.80 -5.23
N ASN A 105 -14.78 19.17 -6.18
CA ASN A 105 -13.63 20.03 -5.93
C ASN A 105 -14.08 21.47 -5.65
N GLU A 106 -15.10 21.96 -6.36
CA GLU A 106 -15.72 23.28 -6.12
C GLU A 106 -16.38 23.35 -4.74
N ILE A 107 -17.19 22.35 -4.36
CA ILE A 107 -17.78 22.26 -3.02
C ILE A 107 -16.69 22.26 -1.95
N ARG A 108 -15.58 21.55 -2.18
CA ARG A 108 -14.44 21.56 -1.24
C ARG A 108 -13.70 22.88 -1.21
N ALA A 109 -13.51 23.53 -2.36
CA ALA A 109 -12.88 24.84 -2.43
C ALA A 109 -13.73 25.91 -1.71
N ALA A 110 -15.05 25.81 -1.82
CA ALA A 110 -15.99 26.69 -1.13
C ALA A 110 -16.09 26.42 0.38
N GLN A 111 -15.97 25.15 0.81
CA GLN A 111 -15.99 24.76 2.23
C GLN A 111 -14.65 24.99 2.95
N VAL A 112 -13.56 25.13 2.20
CA VAL A 112 -12.26 25.54 2.76
C VAL A 112 -12.30 27.06 2.90
N ALA A 113 -12.46 27.54 4.14
CA ALA A 113 -12.17 28.93 4.46
C ALA A 113 -10.80 29.31 3.86
N PRO A 114 -10.61 30.53 3.32
CA PRO A 114 -9.35 30.93 2.72
C PRO A 114 -8.23 30.55 3.67
N ALA A 115 -7.32 29.69 3.19
CA ALA A 115 -6.25 29.18 4.02
C ALA A 115 -5.55 30.39 4.65
N PRO A 116 -5.36 30.42 5.99
CA PRO A 116 -4.56 31.48 6.57
C PRO A 116 -3.23 31.53 5.80
N PRO A 117 -2.70 32.73 5.50
CA PRO A 117 -1.46 32.88 4.74
C PRO A 117 -0.46 31.92 5.33
N ARG A 118 0.12 31.03 4.50
CA ARG A 118 0.91 29.84 4.91
C ARG A 118 1.54 30.08 6.28
N ALA A 119 0.87 29.61 7.34
CA ALA A 119 1.43 29.73 8.65
C ALA A 119 2.80 29.07 8.59
N VAL A 120 3.82 29.79 9.04
CA VAL A 120 5.19 29.31 9.25
C VAL A 120 5.12 27.84 9.66
N PRO A 121 5.92 26.93 9.06
CA PRO A 121 5.79 25.49 9.30
C PRO A 121 5.55 25.22 10.78
N SER A 122 4.38 24.65 11.11
CA SER A 122 4.05 24.35 12.50
C SER A 122 5.23 23.60 13.13
N PRO A 123 5.74 24.05 14.29
CA PRO A 123 6.90 23.41 14.92
C PRO A 123 6.60 21.95 15.30
N ARG A 124 5.33 21.53 15.29
CA ARG A 124 4.90 20.15 15.58
C ARG A 124 5.14 19.15 14.46
N ARG A 125 5.64 19.56 13.29
CA ARG A 125 6.13 18.61 12.26
C ARG A 125 7.65 18.44 12.32
N VAL A 126 8.26 18.79 13.44
CA VAL A 126 9.62 18.38 13.80
C VAL A 126 9.53 17.05 14.53
N THR A 127 10.17 16.05 13.92
CA THR A 127 10.68 14.78 14.48
C THR A 127 9.68 13.81 15.13
N ARG A 128 9.40 12.71 14.40
CA ARG A 128 9.36 11.41 15.07
C ARG A 128 10.73 11.19 15.74
N PRO A 129 10.82 10.77 17.01
CA PRO A 129 12.08 10.39 17.62
C PRO A 129 12.69 9.26 16.77
N GLY A 130 13.81 9.53 16.10
CA GLY A 130 14.48 8.56 15.22
C GLY A 130 14.64 8.97 13.75
N VAL A 131 14.02 10.06 13.28
CA VAL A 131 14.37 10.66 11.98
C VAL A 131 15.22 11.90 12.23
N ILE A 132 16.49 11.70 12.57
CA ILE A 132 17.47 12.79 12.61
C ILE A 132 17.62 13.27 11.16
N GLY A 133 17.03 14.40 10.82
CA GLY A 133 17.24 15.07 9.54
C GLY A 133 18.73 15.35 9.35
N TRP A 134 19.19 15.39 8.10
CA TRP A 134 20.58 15.78 7.80
C TRP A 134 20.77 17.25 8.15
N THR A 135 21.72 17.55 9.04
CA THR A 135 22.07 18.93 9.37
C THR A 135 22.86 19.56 8.22
N PRO A 136 22.90 20.90 8.11
CA PRO A 136 23.73 21.57 7.12
C PRO A 136 25.22 21.21 7.22
N GLU A 137 25.73 21.01 8.43
CA GLU A 137 27.13 20.65 8.69
C GLU A 137 27.44 19.24 8.19
N GLU A 138 26.58 18.26 8.51
CA GLU A 138 26.71 16.89 8.00
C GLU A 138 26.64 16.82 6.46
N MET A 139 25.91 17.76 5.85
CA MET A 139 25.79 17.86 4.40
C MET A 139 27.06 18.42 3.77
N GLU A 140 27.71 19.37 4.42
CA GLU A 140 28.98 19.93 3.99
C GLU A 140 30.09 18.88 4.11
N THR A 141 30.20 18.24 5.28
CA THR A 141 31.13 17.13 5.50
C THR A 141 30.90 16.00 4.48
N LEU A 142 29.66 15.70 4.12
CA LEU A 142 29.37 14.70 3.10
C LEU A 142 29.86 15.12 1.69
N LEU A 143 29.77 16.41 1.34
CA LEU A 143 30.28 16.94 0.07
C LEU A 143 31.82 16.91 0.03
N GLU A 144 32.49 17.35 1.11
CA GLU A 144 33.94 17.30 1.25
C GLU A 144 34.46 15.87 1.12
N LEU A 145 33.80 14.91 1.78
CA LEU A 145 34.18 13.50 1.72
C LEU A 145 33.91 12.88 0.33
N GLU A 146 32.89 13.34 -0.40
CA GLU A 146 32.69 12.92 -1.80
C GLU A 146 33.81 13.40 -2.72
N VAL A 147 34.35 14.60 -2.50
CA VAL A 147 35.51 15.11 -3.23
C VAL A 147 36.75 14.30 -2.86
N ARG A 148 36.98 14.07 -1.56
CA ARG A 148 38.13 13.29 -1.06
C ARG A 148 38.16 11.86 -1.60
N PHE A 149 37.00 11.22 -1.70
CA PHE A 149 36.87 9.82 -2.15
C PHE A 149 36.38 9.69 -3.59
N LEU A 150 36.52 10.72 -4.42
CA LEU A 150 36.05 10.73 -5.81
C LEU A 150 36.59 9.57 -6.66
N ALA A 151 37.88 9.26 -6.48
CA ALA A 151 38.58 8.23 -7.24
C ALA A 151 38.22 6.80 -6.79
N GLU A 152 37.48 6.65 -5.69
CA GLU A 152 37.15 5.33 -5.16
C GLU A 152 35.92 4.71 -5.82
N ARG A 153 36.03 3.43 -6.18
CA ARG A 153 34.91 2.66 -6.77
C ARG A 153 33.68 2.58 -5.85
N ARG A 154 33.85 2.71 -4.53
CA ARG A 154 32.78 2.61 -3.53
C ARG A 154 32.75 3.83 -2.61
N VAL A 155 32.59 5.02 -3.17
CA VAL A 155 32.57 6.31 -2.45
C VAL A 155 31.73 6.30 -1.15
N ALA A 156 30.48 5.77 -1.15
CA ALA A 156 29.66 5.74 0.07
C ALA A 156 30.26 4.87 1.19
N HIS A 157 30.98 3.81 0.82
CA HIS A 157 31.65 2.92 1.76
C HIS A 157 32.90 3.59 2.35
N ALA A 158 33.66 4.30 1.50
CA ALA A 158 34.81 5.11 1.90
C ALA A 158 34.42 6.18 2.93
N ILE A 159 33.35 6.91 2.62
CA ILE A 159 32.75 7.93 3.50
C ILE A 159 32.32 7.33 4.85
N HIS A 160 31.75 6.12 4.85
CA HIS A 160 31.34 5.48 6.09
C HIS A 160 32.55 5.02 6.92
N LEU A 161 33.59 4.51 6.26
CA LEU A 161 34.82 4.04 6.93
C LEU A 161 35.69 5.18 7.45
N SER A 162 35.59 6.40 6.91
CA SER A 162 36.32 7.56 7.46
C SER A 162 35.90 7.90 8.89
N GLY A 163 34.69 7.49 9.30
CA GLY A 163 34.17 7.71 10.66
C GLY A 163 33.77 9.16 10.95
N GLU A 164 33.91 10.07 9.97
CA GLU A 164 33.61 11.50 10.11
C GLU A 164 32.10 11.80 10.18
N LEU A 165 31.26 10.83 9.82
CA LEU A 165 29.80 10.85 10.02
C LEU A 165 29.35 9.72 10.95
N PRO A 166 29.71 9.74 12.25
CA PRO A 166 29.49 8.61 13.17
C PRO A 166 28.00 8.36 13.45
N GLN A 167 27.15 9.37 13.32
CA GLN A 167 25.70 9.26 13.50
C GLN A 167 24.98 8.73 12.25
N ARG A 168 25.71 8.46 11.17
CA ARG A 168 25.16 8.06 9.87
C ARG A 168 25.66 6.67 9.47
N SER A 169 24.72 5.75 9.33
CA SER A 169 24.98 4.44 8.75
C SER A 169 25.27 4.54 7.25
N LEU A 170 25.97 3.53 6.73
CA LEU A 170 26.23 3.37 5.30
C LEU A 170 24.98 3.51 4.43
N LYS A 171 23.84 2.95 4.89
CA LYS A 171 22.57 3.04 4.19
C LYS A 171 22.07 4.49 4.12
N GLN A 172 22.10 5.21 5.24
CA GLN A 172 21.68 6.62 5.29
C GLN A 172 22.53 7.48 4.34
N ILE A 173 23.85 7.28 4.31
CA ILE A 173 24.76 7.96 3.39
C ILE A 173 24.37 7.65 1.94
N ARG A 174 24.16 6.38 1.58
CA ARG A 174 23.75 5.98 0.23
C ARG A 174 22.41 6.59 -0.18
N ASP A 175 21.40 6.52 0.68
CA ASP A 175 20.07 7.04 0.41
C ASP A 175 20.09 8.57 0.22
N LYS A 176 20.89 9.27 1.03
CA LYS A 176 21.06 10.71 0.89
C LYS A 176 21.72 11.11 -0.42
N ARG A 177 22.81 10.43 -0.80
CA ARG A 177 23.52 10.63 -2.08
C ARG A 177 22.62 10.41 -3.30
N ASN A 178 21.62 9.55 -3.19
CA ASN A 178 20.67 9.26 -4.26
C ASN A 178 19.53 10.29 -4.37
N THR A 179 19.36 11.18 -3.40
CA THR A 179 18.27 12.17 -3.40
C THR A 179 18.54 13.26 -4.44
N LEU A 180 17.52 13.64 -5.22
CA LEU A 180 17.64 14.70 -6.24
C LEU A 180 18.14 16.04 -5.68
N THR A 181 17.72 16.39 -4.47
CA THR A 181 18.15 17.62 -3.80
C THR A 181 19.64 17.61 -3.47
N TYR A 182 20.19 16.45 -3.10
CA TYR A 182 21.61 16.30 -2.83
C TYR A 182 22.42 16.34 -4.14
N LYS A 183 21.98 15.64 -5.18
CA LYS A 183 22.64 15.66 -6.50
C LYS A 183 22.77 17.07 -7.07
N ARG A 184 21.69 17.86 -7.00
CA ARG A 184 21.71 19.28 -7.42
C ARG A 184 22.69 20.12 -6.60
N ARG A 185 22.76 19.90 -5.28
CA ARG A 185 23.73 20.61 -4.43
C ARG A 185 25.16 20.22 -4.76
N ARG A 186 25.41 18.94 -5.00
CA ARG A 186 26.71 18.44 -5.43
C ARG A 186 27.10 19.04 -6.79
N GLU A 187 26.18 19.05 -7.75
CA GLU A 187 26.40 19.68 -9.06
C GLU A 187 26.62 21.20 -8.98
N ALA A 188 26.05 21.88 -7.98
CA ALA A 188 26.23 23.33 -7.78
C ALA A 188 27.49 23.68 -6.97
N ALA A 189 28.03 22.71 -6.23
CA ALA A 189 29.28 22.86 -5.48
C ALA A 189 30.52 22.58 -6.34
N TRP A 190 30.32 22.15 -7.59
CA TRP A 190 31.33 21.71 -8.57
C TRP A 190 31.19 22.54 -9.85
#